data_AF-A0A2N2NAP9-F1
#
_entry.id   AF-A0A2N2NAP9-F1
#
_cell.length_a   1.000
_cell.length_b   1.000
_cell.length_c   1.000
_cell.angle_alpha   90.00
_cell.angle_beta   90.00
_cell.angle_gamma   90.00
#
_symmetry.space_group_name_H-M   'P 1'
#
loop_
_entity.id
_entity.type
_entity.pdbx_description
1 polymer ?
#
loop_
_entity_poly.entity_id
_entity_poly.type
_entity_poly.pdbx_seq_one_letter_code
_entity_poly.pdbx_strand_id
1 'polypeptide(L)' 'MESSAKNHVCSSVYSQFPEVRGSNPTITTLPGDKFQLIFHGKVKTADGKTMDRTVRVSAAADGRILKMTTSR' A
#
# COMPACT_ATOMS: atom_id res chain seq x y z
N MET A 1 -6.61 9.49 -9.28
CA MET A 1 -6.71 9.72 -7.82
C MET A 1 -5.94 10.99 -7.50
N GLU A 2 -6.53 11.87 -6.69
CA GLU A 2 -5.93 13.14 -6.25
C GLU A 2 -4.76 12.93 -5.29
N SER A 3 -3.84 13.90 -5.24
CA SER A 3 -2.65 13.85 -4.37
C SER A 3 -3.00 13.78 -2.88
N SER A 4 -4.08 14.44 -2.45
CA SER A 4 -4.57 14.40 -1.07
C SER A 4 -5.06 12.99 -0.68
N ALA A 5 -5.87 12.37 -1.53
CA ALA A 5 -6.34 11.00 -1.36
C ALA A 5 -5.16 10.00 -1.34
N LYS A 6 -4.15 10.21 -2.21
CA LYS A 6 -2.90 9.41 -2.19
C LYS A 6 -2.20 9.49 -0.85
N ASN A 7 -1.98 10.70 -0.35
CA ASN A 7 -1.26 10.91 0.89
C ASN A 7 -2.01 10.29 2.08
N HIS A 8 -3.34 10.37 2.09
CA HIS A 8 -4.17 9.72 3.10
C HIS A 8 -3.96 8.20 3.09
N VAL A 9 -4.08 7.55 1.92
CA VAL A 9 -3.88 6.10 1.79
C VAL A 9 -2.46 5.71 2.21
N CYS A 10 -1.44 6.43 1.72
CA CYS A 10 -0.05 6.16 2.08
C CYS A 10 0.19 6.26 3.59
N SER A 11 -0.34 7.29 4.26
CA SER A 11 -0.18 7.46 5.70
C SER A 11 -0.76 6.28 6.49
N SER A 12 -1.98 5.85 6.15
CA SER A 12 -2.62 4.68 6.75
C SER A 12 -1.84 3.38 6.52
N VAL A 13 -1.30 3.19 5.30
CA VAL A 13 -0.49 2.02 4.97
C VAL A 13 0.81 2.02 5.77
N TYR A 14 1.53 3.14 5.82
CA TYR A 14 2.80 3.23 6.55
C TYR A 14 2.63 3.08 8.06
N SER A 15 1.46 3.40 8.60
CA SER A 15 1.13 3.16 10.00
C SER A 15 0.94 1.67 10.32
N GLN A 16 0.39 0.89 9.39
CA GLN A 16 0.15 -0.56 9.60
C GLN A 16 1.33 -1.43 9.14
N PHE A 17 2.03 -0.99 8.10
CA PHE A 17 3.17 -1.68 7.49
C PHE A 17 4.38 -0.73 7.44
N PRO A 18 5.06 -0.51 8.57
CA PRO A 18 6.25 0.35 8.62
C PRO A 18 7.35 -0.10 7.65
N GLU A 19 7.40 -1.39 7.29
CA GLU A 19 8.36 -1.97 6.37
C GLU A 19 8.24 -1.48 4.92
N VAL A 20 7.09 -0.91 4.54
CA VAL A 20 6.89 -0.26 3.24
C VAL A 20 6.94 1.26 3.32
N ARG A 21 7.28 1.83 4.48
CA ARG A 21 7.32 3.29 4.68
C ARG A 21 8.33 3.95 3.74
N GLY A 22 7.88 4.98 3.02
CA GLY A 22 8.70 5.69 2.03
C GLY A 22 8.75 5.02 0.66
N SER A 23 8.15 3.83 0.49
CA SER A 23 7.97 3.25 -0.84
C SER A 23 6.92 4.04 -1.63
N ASN A 24 7.23 4.38 -2.88
CA ASN A 24 6.26 5.04 -3.75
C ASN A 24 5.32 3.98 -4.34
N PRO A 25 4.01 3.99 -4.03
CA PRO A 25 3.11 2.97 -4.52
C PRO A 25 2.87 3.11 -6.03
N THR A 26 2.77 1.97 -6.70
CA THR A 26 2.24 1.92 -8.06
C THR A 26 0.71 2.02 -7.99
N ILE A 27 0.14 3.01 -8.67
CA ILE A 27 -1.30 3.26 -8.68
C ILE A 27 -1.89 2.73 -9.99
N THR A 28 -2.95 1.94 -9.90
CA THR A 28 -3.68 1.40 -11.05
C THR A 28 -5.17 1.65 -10.86
N THR A 29 -5.89 1.99 -11.91
CA THR A 29 -7.36 2.14 -11.87
C THR A 29 -8.04 0.78 -11.92
N LEU A 30 -9.07 0.61 -11.09
CA LEU A 30 -9.94 -0.56 -11.06
C LEU A 30 -11.36 -0.15 -11.50
N PRO A 31 -12.19 -1.10 -11.99
CA PRO A 31 -13.58 -0.83 -12.33
C PRO A 31 -14.39 -0.25 -11.14
N GLY A 32 -15.29 0.69 -11.44
CA GLY A 32 -16.18 1.32 -10.46
C GLY A 32 -15.51 2.38 -9.60
N ASP A 33 -14.72 3.26 -10.20
CA ASP A 33 -14.05 4.41 -9.55
C ASP A 33 -13.15 4.04 -8.37
N LYS A 34 -12.52 2.87 -8.49
CA LYS A 34 -11.60 2.33 -7.51
C LYS A 34 -10.17 2.46 -8.01
N PHE A 35 -9.26 2.49 -7.06
CA PHE A 35 -7.83 2.56 -7.29
C PHE A 35 -7.16 1.43 -6.52
N GLN A 36 -6.20 0.78 -7.16
CA GLN A 36 -5.31 -0.15 -6.53
C GLN A 36 -3.96 0.52 -6.31
N LEU A 37 -3.44 0.46 -5.10
CA LEU A 37 -2.10 0.89 -4.75
C LEU A 37 -1.28 -0.32 -4.36
N ILE A 38 -0.12 -0.50 -4.99
CA ILE A 38 0.81 -1.59 -4.68
C ILE A 38 2.08 -0.98 -4.10
N PHE A 39 2.37 -1.33 -2.86
CA PHE A 39 3.58 -0.95 -2.15
C PHE A 39 4.53 -2.15 -2.10
N HIS A 40 5.80 -1.88 -2.34
CA HIS A 40 6.86 -2.87 -2.23
C HIS A 40 7.79 -2.45 -1.11
N GLY A 41 8.07 -3.35 -0.19
CA GLY A 41 9.04 -3.16 0.86
C GLY A 41 9.81 -4.45 1.11
N LYS A 42 10.75 -4.35 2.04
CA LYS A 42 11.59 -5.47 2.45
C LYS A 42 11.51 -5.59 3.95
N VAL A 43 11.13 -6.77 4.43
CA VAL A 43 11.10 -7.07 5.86
C VAL A 43 12.27 -7.98 6.21
N LYS A 44 12.93 -7.67 7.34
CA LYS A 44 13.95 -8.56 7.90
C LYS A 44 13.25 -9.56 8.81
N THR A 45 13.39 -10.85 8.51
CA THR A 45 12.82 -11.92 9.34
C THR A 45 13.67 -12.15 10.58
N ALA A 46 13.13 -12.85 11.58
CA ALA A 46 13.83 -13.18 12.82
C ALA A 46 15.16 -13.92 12.57
N ASP A 47 15.23 -14.71 11.49
CA ASP A 47 16.43 -15.46 11.09
C ASP A 47 17.47 -14.60 10.34
N GLY A 48 17.27 -13.27 10.30
CA GLY A 48 18.19 -12.33 9.64
C GLY A 48 18.08 -12.27 8.12
N LYS A 49 17.21 -13.07 7.51
CA LYS A 49 16.95 -13.06 6.06
C LYS A 49 16.06 -11.88 5.69
N THR A 50 16.23 -11.38 4.46
CA THR A 50 15.36 -10.33 3.92
C THR A 50 14.30 -10.98 3.04
N MET A 51 13.05 -10.59 3.23
CA MET A 51 11.92 -11.06 2.44
C MET A 51 11.20 -9.88 1.80
N ASP A 52 10.85 -10.03 0.52
CA ASP A 52 10.06 -9.03 -0.18
C ASP A 52 8.61 -9.05 0.33
N ARG A 53 8.12 -7.88 0.71
CA ARG A 53 6.78 -7.67 1.24
C ARG A 53 6.03 -6.77 0.28
N THR A 54 4.95 -7.30 -0.29
CA THR A 54 4.06 -6.53 -1.16
C THR A 54 2.74 -6.25 -0.44
N VAL A 55 2.39 -4.98 -0.27
CA VAL A 55 1.11 -4.55 0.29
C VAL A 55 0.24 -4.03 -0.85
N ARG A 56 -0.93 -4.63 -1.06
CA ARG A 56 -1.90 -4.22 -2.06
C ARG A 56 -3.11 -3.60 -1.36
N VAL A 57 -3.46 -2.40 -1.78
CA VAL A 57 -4.57 -1.63 -1.22
C VAL A 57 -5.56 -1.33 -2.31
N SER A 58 -6.83 -1.60 -2.06
CA SER A 58 -7.94 -1.10 -2.86
C SER A 58 -8.55 0.09 -2.14
N ALA A 59 -8.60 1.24 -2.80
CA ALA A 59 -9.16 2.48 -2.28
C ALA A 59 -10.19 3.05 -3.26
N ALA A 60 -11.12 3.85 -2.76
CA ALA A 60 -12.02 4.64 -3.59
C ALA A 60 -11.33 5.93 -4.06
N ALA A 61 -11.95 6.64 -5.01
CA ALA A 61 -11.41 7.90 -5.55
C ALA A 61 -11.12 8.98 -4.50
N ASP A 62 -11.87 8.98 -3.39
CA ASP A 62 -11.73 9.89 -2.25
C ASP A 62 -10.60 9.51 -1.27
N GLY A 63 -9.91 8.39 -1.52
CA GLY A 63 -8.85 7.87 -0.63
C GLY A 63 -9.36 6.99 0.50
N ARG A 64 -10.67 6.68 0.56
CA ARG A 64 -11.20 5.71 1.52
C ARG A 64 -10.66 4.32 1.19
N ILE A 65 -9.97 3.70 2.14
CA ILE A 65 -9.45 2.35 2.00
C ILE A 65 -10.60 1.35 2.08
N LEU A 66 -10.75 0.52 1.05
CA LEU A 66 -11.76 -0.53 0.96
C LEU A 66 -11.21 -1.87 1.43
N LYS A 67 -9.96 -2.18 1.07
CA LYS A 67 -9.31 -3.45 1.43
C LYS A 67 -7.81 -3.31 1.40
N MET A 68 -7.13 -3.98 2.34
CA MET A 68 -5.68 -4.15 2.34
C MET A 68 -5.34 -5.64 2.38
N THR A 69 -4.41 -6.05 1.54
CA THR A 69 -3.86 -7.40 1.54
C THR A 69 -2.34 -7.34 1.46
N THR A 70 -1.69 -8.35 2.01
CA THR A 70 -0.23 -8.47 1.95
C THR A 70 0.14 -9.82 1.36
N SER A 71 1.17 -9.84 0.50
CA SER A 71 1.80 -11.10 0.13
C SER A 71 2.54 -11.68 1.33
N ARG A 72 2.41 -13.00 1.54
CA ARG A 72 3.19 -13.73 2.52
C ARG A 72 4.59 -13.99 1.99
#